data_AF-A0A6I8SKS2-F1
#
_entry.id   AF-A0A6I8SKS2-F1
#
_cell.length_a   1.000
_cell.length_b   1.000
_cell.length_c   1.000
_cell.angle_alpha   90.00
_cell.angle_beta   90.00
_cell.angle_gamma   90.00
#
_symmetry.space_group_name_H-M   'P 1'
#
loop_
_entity.id
_entity.type
_entity.pdbx_description
1 polymer ?
#
loop_
_entity_poly.entity_id
_entity_poly.type
_entity_poly.pdbx_seq_one_letter_code
_entity_poly.pdbx_strand_id
1 'polypeptide(L)'
;MGLSKLDVLYRRLLLTKLFIRGWGKPEDLKRIFEFRKIIGNREKCQNLVSNDYPVQIDKVEEQTDCKIYDGHFTSPFAHYVPDVMPSESVIARFQFIVPKEWKRKYRPVCIHLAGTGDHYYWRRRTLMARPMIKEAGMASLLLENPYYILFAERVF
;
A
#
# COMPACT_ATOMS: atom_id res chain seq x y z
N MET A 1 5.00 -2.89 37.65
CA MET A 1 6.37 -3.13 37.13
C MET A 1 7.02 -1.77 36.90
N GLY A 2 8.12 -1.46 37.59
CA GLY A 2 8.79 -0.17 37.48
C GLY A 2 9.55 -0.04 36.16
N LEU A 3 9.39 1.09 35.47
CA LEU A 3 10.15 1.41 34.27
C LEU A 3 11.66 1.44 34.59
N SER A 4 12.45 0.64 33.87
CA SER A 4 13.91 0.59 34.06
C SER A 4 14.55 1.91 33.64
N LYS A 5 15.29 2.55 34.55
CA LYS A 5 16.03 3.80 34.28
C LYS A 5 17.08 3.64 33.17
N LEU A 6 17.65 2.43 33.02
CA LEU A 6 18.57 2.09 31.94
C LEU A 6 17.86 2.03 30.57
N ASP A 7 16.65 1.46 30.52
CA ASP A 7 15.84 1.41 29.29
C ASP A 7 15.45 2.84 28.84
N VAL A 8 15.10 3.71 29.79
CA VAL A 8 14.79 5.12 29.49
C VAL A 8 16.01 5.87 28.91
N LEU A 9 17.20 5.66 29.46
CA LEU A 9 18.43 6.30 28.96
C LEU A 9 18.82 5.74 27.58
N TYR A 10 18.77 4.42 27.41
CA TYR A 10 19.05 3.75 26.14
C TYR A 10 18.12 4.23 25.02
N ARG A 11 16.81 4.33 25.28
CA ARG A 11 15.84 4.83 24.30
C ARG A 11 16.01 6.31 23.93
N ARG A 12 16.64 7.12 24.79
CA ARG A 12 16.98 8.52 24.47
C ARG A 12 18.18 8.63 23.52
N LEU A 13 19.04 7.61 23.48
CA LEU A 13 20.25 7.56 22.64
C LEU A 13 19.99 6.91 21.27
N LEU A 14 18.88 6.17 21.11
CA LEU A 14 18.46 5.63 19.82
C LEU A 14 18.07 6.76 18.86
N LEU A 15 18.77 6.84 17.73
CA LEU A 15 18.49 7.78 16.64
C LEU A 15 17.11 7.53 16.00
N THR A 16 16.62 6.29 16.04
CA THR A 16 15.34 5.90 15.43
C THR A 16 14.20 6.01 16.44
N LYS A 17 13.30 6.98 16.21
CA LYS A 17 12.13 7.22 17.06
C LYS A 17 10.92 6.33 16.73
N LEU A 18 11.16 5.15 16.17
CA LEU A 18 10.10 4.21 15.79
C LEU A 18 9.51 3.55 17.05
N PHE A 19 8.17 3.50 17.14
CA PHE A 19 7.40 2.83 18.20
C PHE A 19 7.61 3.33 19.65
N ILE A 20 8.30 4.45 19.88
CA ILE A 20 8.50 4.97 21.25
C ILE A 20 7.15 5.36 21.89
N ARG A 21 6.17 5.79 21.08
CA ARG A 21 4.82 6.15 21.53
C ARG A 21 3.86 4.95 21.61
N GLY A 22 4.37 3.73 21.51
CA GLY A 22 3.57 2.49 21.50
C GLY A 22 2.97 2.17 20.13
N TRP A 23 2.05 1.20 20.11
CA TRP A 23 1.42 0.63 18.90
C TRP A 23 0.07 1.27 18.56
N GLY A 24 -0.23 2.44 19.13
CA GLY A 24 -1.55 3.08 19.03
C GLY A 24 -2.47 2.73 20.20
N LYS A 25 -3.76 3.05 20.05
CA LYS A 25 -4.77 2.87 21.09
C LYS A 25 -5.26 1.41 21.11
N PRO A 26 -5.35 0.75 22.28
CA PRO A 26 -5.89 -0.61 22.39
C PRO A 26 -7.31 -0.77 21.81
N GLU A 27 -8.11 0.30 21.84
CA GLU A 27 -9.46 0.35 21.29
C GLU A 27 -9.46 0.15 19.77
N ASP A 28 -8.52 0.77 19.07
CA ASP A 28 -8.37 0.64 17.62
C ASP A 28 -7.96 -0.79 17.25
N LEU A 29 -7.11 -1.42 18.05
CA LEU A 29 -6.75 -2.82 17.87
C LEU A 29 -7.96 -3.76 18.01
N LYS A 30 -8.84 -3.51 18.99
CA LYS A 30 -10.10 -4.27 19.15
C LYS A 30 -11.00 -4.10 17.92
N ARG A 31 -11.13 -2.88 17.40
CA ARG A 31 -11.92 -2.59 16.19
C ARG A 31 -11.36 -3.31 14.96
N ILE A 32 -10.04 -3.35 14.80
CA ILE A 32 -9.36 -4.14 13.75
C ILE A 32 -9.68 -5.63 13.90
N PHE A 33 -9.64 -6.18 15.11
CA PHE A 33 -9.97 -7.59 15.34
C PHE A 33 -11.43 -7.92 15.02
N GLU A 34 -12.38 -7.06 15.37
CA GLU A 34 -13.78 -7.26 15.00
C GLU A 34 -13.97 -7.18 13.48
N PHE A 35 -13.34 -6.21 12.81
CA PHE A 35 -13.41 -6.12 11.35
C PHE A 35 -12.75 -7.32 10.66
N ARG A 36 -11.67 -7.86 11.22
CA ARG A 36 -11.01 -9.08 10.70
C ARG A 36 -11.97 -10.28 10.66
N LYS A 37 -12.92 -10.39 11.59
CA LYS A 37 -13.95 -11.46 11.54
C LYS A 37 -14.86 -11.31 10.32
N ILE A 38 -15.10 -10.08 9.88
CA ILE A 38 -15.87 -9.79 8.66
C ILE A 38 -15.04 -10.13 7.42
N ILE A 39 -13.79 -9.67 7.33
CA ILE A 39 -12.88 -10.00 6.22
C ILE A 39 -12.69 -11.51 6.08
N GLY A 40 -12.55 -12.22 7.21
CA GLY A 40 -12.35 -13.67 7.24
C GLY A 40 -13.56 -14.47 6.75
N ASN A 41 -14.75 -13.86 6.68
CA ASN A 41 -15.93 -14.48 6.09
C ASN A 41 -15.97 -14.18 4.58
N ARG A 42 -15.77 -15.21 3.76
CA ARG A 42 -15.68 -15.10 2.29
C ARG A 42 -16.89 -14.43 1.64
N GLU A 43 -18.10 -14.81 2.03
CA GLU A 43 -19.34 -14.29 1.45
C GLU A 43 -19.55 -12.80 1.76
N LYS A 44 -19.26 -12.41 3.01
CA LYS A 44 -19.33 -11.00 3.41
C LYS A 44 -18.23 -10.18 2.73
N CYS A 45 -17.01 -10.71 2.71
CA CYS A 45 -15.82 -10.04 2.21
C CYS A 45 -15.94 -9.64 0.73
N GLN A 46 -16.53 -10.50 -0.10
CA GLN A 46 -16.74 -10.23 -1.53
C GLN A 46 -17.63 -9.01 -1.80
N ASN A 47 -18.47 -8.62 -0.84
CA ASN A 47 -19.42 -7.52 -0.97
C ASN A 47 -18.96 -6.26 -0.19
N LEU A 48 -17.74 -6.25 0.38
CA LEU A 48 -17.19 -5.10 1.11
C LEU A 48 -16.71 -3.97 0.20
N VAL A 49 -16.58 -4.20 -1.11
CA VAL A 49 -16.19 -3.17 -2.05
C VAL A 49 -17.15 -3.24 -3.21
N SER A 50 -17.81 -2.12 -3.49
CA SER A 50 -18.73 -2.05 -4.62
C SER A 50 -17.99 -2.22 -5.94
N ASN A 51 -18.62 -2.82 -6.94
CA ASN A 51 -18.01 -3.02 -8.26
C ASN A 51 -17.73 -1.70 -9.00
N ASP A 52 -18.43 -0.63 -8.62
CA ASP A 52 -18.30 0.73 -9.13
C ASP A 52 -17.47 1.63 -8.19
N TYR A 53 -16.65 1.04 -7.31
CA TYR A 53 -15.81 1.81 -6.39
C TYR A 53 -14.94 2.84 -7.14
N PRO A 54 -14.95 4.11 -6.73
CA PRO A 54 -14.30 5.17 -7.49
C PRO A 54 -12.79 5.00 -7.49
N VAL A 55 -12.23 4.82 -8.68
CA VAL A 55 -10.79 4.82 -8.95
C VAL A 55 -10.49 5.95 -9.93
N GLN A 56 -9.60 6.86 -9.54
CA GLN A 56 -9.19 7.99 -10.36
C GLN A 56 -7.87 7.67 -11.06
N ILE A 57 -7.81 8.01 -12.35
CA ILE A 57 -6.58 7.96 -13.14
C ILE A 57 -6.09 9.39 -13.29
N ASP A 58 -4.95 9.68 -12.66
CA ASP A 58 -4.37 11.02 -12.60
C ASP A 58 -3.56 11.32 -13.86
N LYS A 59 -2.83 10.32 -14.37
CA LYS A 59 -1.95 10.45 -15.52
C LYS A 59 -1.84 9.14 -16.27
N VAL A 60 -1.76 9.24 -17.59
CA VAL A 60 -1.42 8.13 -18.47
C VAL A 60 -0.13 8.46 -19.19
N GLU A 61 0.84 7.55 -19.13
CA GLU A 61 2.11 7.66 -19.84
C GLU A 61 2.25 6.48 -20.80
N GLU A 62 2.55 6.80 -22.05
CA GLU A 62 2.77 5.80 -23.09
C GLU A 62 4.27 5.61 -23.31
N GLN A 63 4.75 4.39 -23.12
CA GLN A 63 6.13 3.98 -23.39
C GLN A 63 6.16 3.05 -24.59
N THR A 64 7.34 2.64 -25.04
CA THR A 64 7.49 1.80 -26.25
C THR A 64 6.73 0.48 -26.12
N ASP A 65 6.87 -0.20 -24.98
CA ASP A 65 6.39 -1.56 -24.70
C ASP A 65 5.13 -1.62 -23.82
N CYS A 66 4.82 -0.52 -23.11
CA CYS A 66 3.74 -0.50 -22.12
C CYS A 66 3.01 0.84 -22.04
N LYS A 67 1.85 0.81 -21.37
CA LYS A 67 1.14 1.99 -20.87
C LYS A 67 1.18 1.98 -19.35
N ILE A 68 1.41 3.14 -18.76
CA ILE A 68 1.47 3.33 -17.32
C ILE A 68 0.33 4.26 -16.93
N TYR A 69 -0.52 3.80 -16.00
CA TYR A 69 -1.59 4.57 -15.40
C TYR A 69 -1.18 4.89 -13.98
N ASP A 70 -0.92 6.16 -13.70
CA ASP A 70 -0.84 6.68 -12.34
C ASP A 70 -2.26 6.98 -11.87
N GLY A 71 -2.62 6.50 -10.69
CA GLY A 71 -3.96 6.71 -10.17
C GLY A 71 -4.03 6.60 -8.67
N HIS A 72 -5.22 6.86 -8.15
CA HIS A 72 -5.49 6.73 -6.72
C HIS A 72 -6.95 6.39 -6.45
N PHE A 73 -7.19 5.88 -5.25
CA PHE A 73 -8.52 5.65 -4.71
C PHE A 73 -8.49 5.86 -3.20
N THR A 74 -9.65 6.16 -2.63
CA THR A 74 -9.78 6.14 -1.16
C THR A 74 -9.70 4.70 -0.70
N SER A 75 -8.90 4.38 0.31
CA SER A 75 -8.80 3.02 0.84
C SER A 75 -10.17 2.58 1.41
N PRO A 76 -10.79 1.48 0.93
CA PRO A 76 -12.10 1.05 1.42
C PRO A 76 -12.14 0.82 2.94
N PHE A 77 -11.00 0.43 3.53
CA PHE A 77 -10.85 0.25 4.96
C PHE A 77 -11.17 1.52 5.77
N ALA A 78 -10.96 2.72 5.21
CA ALA A 78 -11.33 4.00 5.85
C ALA A 78 -12.83 4.09 6.17
N HIS A 79 -13.67 3.50 5.31
CA HIS A 79 -15.13 3.53 5.46
C HIS A 79 -15.62 2.58 6.56
N TYR A 80 -14.91 1.47 6.75
CA TYR A 80 -15.31 0.43 7.71
C TYR A 80 -14.74 0.64 9.10
N VAL A 81 -13.51 1.14 9.19
CA VAL A 81 -12.83 1.38 10.46
C VAL A 81 -12.19 2.78 10.43
N PRO A 82 -13.01 3.83 10.60
CA PRO A 82 -12.54 5.22 10.51
C PRO A 82 -11.49 5.53 11.58
N ASP A 83 -10.59 6.46 11.26
CA ASP A 83 -9.55 7.01 12.16
C ASP A 83 -8.49 6.00 12.65
N VAL A 84 -8.49 4.77 12.14
CA VAL A 84 -7.48 3.76 12.48
C VAL A 84 -6.28 3.78 11.54
N MET A 85 -6.50 4.11 10.27
CA MET A 85 -5.39 4.22 9.32
C MET A 85 -4.62 5.53 9.53
N PRO A 86 -3.29 5.51 9.32
CA PRO A 86 -2.54 6.75 9.15
C PRO A 86 -3.09 7.51 7.94
N SER A 87 -3.03 8.84 8.00
CA SER A 87 -3.54 9.73 6.95
C SER A 87 -2.95 9.43 5.57
N GLU A 88 -1.69 9.02 5.56
CA GLU A 88 -0.88 8.66 4.40
C GLU A 88 -1.40 7.40 3.70
N SER A 89 -2.18 6.55 4.39
CA SER A 89 -2.80 5.34 3.82
C SER A 89 -4.28 5.52 3.47
N VAL A 90 -4.90 6.67 3.80
CA VAL A 90 -6.31 6.92 3.47
C VAL A 90 -6.49 7.02 1.96
N ILE A 91 -5.55 7.65 1.27
CA ILE A 91 -5.52 7.69 -0.20
C ILE A 91 -4.48 6.70 -0.68
N ALA A 92 -4.94 5.57 -1.22
CA ALA A 92 -4.09 4.58 -1.86
C ALA A 92 -3.73 5.03 -3.27
N ARG A 93 -2.47 5.42 -3.47
CA ARG A 93 -1.91 5.73 -4.79
C ARG A 93 -1.29 4.49 -5.40
N PHE A 94 -1.36 4.38 -6.72
CA PHE A 94 -0.84 3.23 -7.44
C PHE A 94 -0.29 3.59 -8.81
N GLN A 95 0.51 2.67 -9.33
CA GLN A 95 0.88 2.60 -10.75
C GLN A 95 0.43 1.29 -11.35
N PHE A 96 -0.38 1.36 -12.38
CA PHE A 96 -0.78 0.20 -13.16
C PHE A 96 -0.04 0.20 -14.50
N ILE A 97 0.85 -0.77 -14.67
CA ILE A 97 1.73 -0.90 -15.82
C ILE A 97 1.24 -2.07 -16.66
N VAL A 98 0.79 -1.78 -17.88
CA VAL A 98 0.06 -2.72 -18.74
C VAL A 98 0.79 -2.87 -20.07
N PRO A 99 0.96 -4.10 -20.60
CA PRO A 99 1.51 -4.26 -21.95
C PRO A 99 0.57 -3.62 -22.98
N LYS A 100 1.12 -3.06 -24.05
CA LYS A 100 0.29 -2.53 -25.16
C LYS A 100 -0.56 -3.62 -25.83
N GLU A 101 0.00 -4.83 -25.90
CA GLU A 101 -0.65 -5.98 -26.51
C GLU A 101 -0.63 -7.18 -25.56
N TRP A 102 -1.77 -7.83 -25.42
CA TRP A 102 -1.91 -9.03 -24.61
C TRP A 102 -1.74 -10.26 -25.49
N LYS A 103 -0.62 -10.99 -25.30
CA LYS A 103 -0.34 -12.22 -26.04
C LYS A 103 -1.24 -13.40 -25.66
N ARG A 104 -1.97 -13.31 -24.54
CA ARG A 104 -2.80 -14.38 -23.97
C ARG A 104 -4.21 -13.85 -23.65
N LYS A 105 -5.20 -14.75 -23.70
CA LYS A 105 -6.60 -14.47 -23.35
C LYS A 105 -6.77 -13.89 -21.94
N TYR A 106 -6.04 -14.44 -20.95
CA TYR A 106 -6.34 -14.26 -19.53
C TYR A 106 -5.73 -13.01 -18.86
N ARG A 107 -5.22 -12.03 -19.63
CA ARG A 107 -4.71 -10.71 -19.18
C ARG A 107 -4.18 -10.67 -17.73
N PRO A 108 -3.13 -11.45 -17.41
CA PRO A 108 -2.65 -11.62 -16.04
C PRO A 108 -2.09 -10.33 -15.44
N VAL A 109 -2.36 -10.10 -14.15
CA VAL A 109 -1.88 -8.96 -13.36
C VAL A 109 -1.19 -9.44 -12.09
N CYS A 110 0.01 -8.95 -11.81
CA CYS A 110 0.68 -9.14 -10.52
C CYS A 110 0.50 -7.88 -9.65
N ILE A 111 0.04 -8.07 -8.41
CA ILE A 111 -0.05 -6.98 -7.43
C ILE A 111 1.22 -6.97 -6.59
N HIS A 112 1.96 -5.86 -6.64
CA HIS A 112 3.22 -5.71 -5.93
C HIS A 112 3.04 -4.83 -4.70
N LEU A 113 3.26 -5.41 -3.53
CA LEU A 113 3.36 -4.68 -2.28
C LEU A 113 4.79 -4.18 -2.09
N ALA A 114 4.93 -2.97 -1.57
CA ALA A 114 6.24 -2.37 -1.34
C ALA A 114 6.94 -3.02 -0.15
N GLY A 115 8.25 -3.23 -0.28
CA GLY A 115 9.11 -3.58 0.85
C GLY A 115 9.51 -2.34 1.66
N THR A 116 10.11 -2.57 2.84
CA THR A 116 10.73 -1.50 3.63
C THR A 116 11.83 -0.81 2.84
N GLY A 117 11.85 0.53 2.84
CA GLY A 117 12.85 1.30 2.10
C GLY A 117 12.61 1.38 0.58
N ASP A 118 11.46 0.92 0.10
CA ASP A 118 11.06 1.10 -1.30
C ASP A 118 10.39 2.47 -1.48
N HIS A 119 11.16 3.42 -1.98
CA HIS A 119 10.69 4.76 -2.26
C HIS A 119 9.94 4.82 -3.59
N TYR A 120 8.73 5.37 -3.54
CA TYR A 120 7.87 5.55 -4.71
C TYR A 120 7.61 4.19 -5.42
N TYR A 121 8.02 4.08 -6.68
CA TYR A 121 7.82 2.87 -7.49
C TYR A 121 9.06 2.38 -8.23
N TRP A 122 10.18 3.12 -8.19
CA TRP A 122 11.29 2.91 -9.14
C TRP A 122 11.88 1.50 -9.10
N ARG A 123 12.10 0.94 -7.90
CA ARG A 123 12.68 -0.40 -7.75
C ARG A 123 11.76 -1.47 -8.31
N ARG A 124 10.50 -1.52 -7.86
CA ARG A 124 9.51 -2.49 -8.35
C ARG A 124 9.21 -2.32 -9.84
N ARG A 125 9.11 -1.08 -10.32
CA ARG A 125 8.90 -0.78 -11.74
C ARG A 125 10.05 -1.36 -12.58
N THR A 126 11.29 -1.04 -12.23
CA THR A 126 12.46 -1.40 -13.04
C THR A 126 12.82 -2.87 -12.94
N LEU A 127 12.84 -3.40 -11.71
CA LEU A 127 13.36 -4.74 -11.43
C LEU A 127 12.30 -5.85 -11.53
N MET A 128 11.01 -5.51 -11.48
CA MET A 128 9.92 -6.52 -11.48
C MET A 128 8.93 -6.28 -12.61
N ALA A 129 8.30 -5.11 -12.68
CA ALA A 129 7.21 -4.86 -13.62
C ALA A 129 7.67 -4.90 -15.09
N ARG A 130 8.82 -4.27 -15.41
CA ARG A 130 9.36 -4.28 -16.79
C ARG A 130 9.74 -5.68 -17.27
N PRO A 131 10.50 -6.51 -16.50
CA PRO A 131 10.71 -7.91 -16.86
C PRO A 131 9.40 -8.70 -17.06
N MET A 132 8.41 -8.52 -16.17
CA MET A 132 7.11 -9.21 -16.29
C MET A 132 6.37 -8.87 -17.58
N ILE A 133 6.42 -7.61 -18.03
CA ILE A 133 5.86 -7.23 -19.33
C ILE A 133 6.65 -7.88 -20.47
N LYS A 134 7.97 -7.76 -20.46
CA LYS A 134 8.83 -8.19 -21.56
C LYS A 134 8.81 -9.72 -21.75
N GLU A 135 8.90 -10.47 -20.66
CA GLU A 135 9.10 -11.92 -20.70
C GLU A 135 7.77 -12.68 -20.63
N ALA A 136 6.81 -12.21 -19.83
CA ALA A 136 5.57 -12.93 -19.59
C ALA A 136 4.32 -12.26 -20.20
N GLY A 137 4.43 -11.01 -20.68
CA GLY A 137 3.26 -10.24 -21.12
C GLY A 137 2.25 -10.01 -19.99
N MET A 138 2.73 -9.91 -18.75
CA MET A 138 1.93 -9.71 -17.54
C MET A 138 1.94 -8.24 -17.14
N ALA A 139 0.77 -7.71 -16.76
CA ALA A 139 0.70 -6.38 -16.17
C ALA A 139 1.11 -6.40 -14.70
N SER A 140 1.43 -5.24 -14.15
CA SER A 140 1.80 -5.06 -12.75
C SER A 140 1.05 -3.88 -12.13
N LEU A 141 0.40 -4.12 -10.99
CA LEU A 141 -0.17 -3.07 -10.15
C LEU A 141 0.77 -2.83 -8.97
N LEU A 142 1.37 -1.65 -8.91
CA LEU A 142 2.29 -1.24 -7.87
C LEU A 142 1.55 -0.31 -6.90
N LEU A 143 1.33 -0.72 -5.66
CA LEU A 143 0.77 0.15 -4.63
C LEU A 143 1.87 1.03 -4.03
N GLU A 144 1.64 2.32 -3.81
CA GLU A 144 2.62 3.19 -3.16
C GLU A 144 2.85 2.76 -1.71
N ASN A 145 4.09 2.91 -1.23
CA ASN A 145 4.38 2.73 0.18
C ASN A 145 3.99 3.99 0.96
N PRO A 146 3.06 3.93 1.93
CA PRO A 146 2.53 5.12 2.60
C PRO A 146 3.60 5.98 3.30
N TYR A 147 4.68 5.36 3.79
CA TYR A 147 5.72 6.08 4.55
C TYR A 147 7.01 6.35 3.77
N TYR A 148 7.08 5.92 2.51
CA TYR A 148 8.25 6.13 1.65
C TYR A 148 7.87 6.95 0.40
N ILE A 149 6.96 7.90 0.59
CA ILE A 149 6.60 8.96 -0.35
C ILE A 149 7.51 10.18 -0.15
N LEU A 150 7.72 10.99 -1.20
CA LEU A 150 8.57 12.20 -1.12
C LEU A 150 8.13 13.19 -0.02
N PHE A 151 6.87 13.15 0.41
CA PHE A 151 6.34 13.99 1.49
C PHE A 151 6.53 13.43 2.92
N ALA A 152 6.89 12.15 3.07
CA ALA A 152 7.03 11.51 4.38
C ALA A 152 8.34 11.86 5.11
N GLU A 153 9.27 12.58 4.46
CA GLU A 153 10.48 13.11 5.11
C GLU A 153 10.17 14.09 6.26
N ARG A 154 8.91 14.52 6.43
CA ARG A 154 8.47 15.40 7.54
C ARG A 154 7.87 14.67 8.74
N VAL A 155 7.76 13.33 8.73
CA VAL A 155 6.99 12.59 9.76
C VAL A 155 7.87 11.76 10.73
N PHE A 156 9.19 11.74 10.54
CA PHE A 156 10.13 11.05 11.46
C PHE A 156 11.01 12.00 12.27
#